data_AF-A0AAU6FC60-F1
#
_entry.id   AF-A0AAU6FC60-F1
#
_cell.length_a   1.000
_cell.length_b   1.000
_cell.length_c   1.000
_cell.angle_alpha   90.00
_cell.angle_beta   90.00
_cell.angle_gamma   90.00
#
_symmetry.space_group_name_H-M   'P 1'
#
loop_
_entity.id
_entity.type
_entity.pdbx_description
1 polymer ?
#
loop_
_entity_poly.entity_id
_entity_poly.type
_entity_poly.pdbx_seq_one_letter_code
_entity_poly.pdbx_strand_id
1 'polypeptide(L)'
;MSYSIFILRFVDGEVVALDVERLRQVTEPYVVAGGLDEGFSQLRAEDGGEADLYHESLNEAGMLCVTATHFARGAMLGVLARLAAALEASIVPQSGATLVFHEGDRLRLPADAQGEAVVIAATADALQAAFDRPSGGWGRGRVGGACECSNFPCRQCNFLTPIEVGPLASQHDLETVDSAAGARPATMAPRAQTVRSAQSSPTADSR
;
A
#
# COMPACT_ATOMS: atom_id res chain seq x y z
N MET A 1 -7.96 -15.16 -18.46
CA MET A 1 -7.97 -14.80 -17.02
C MET A 1 -6.56 -14.39 -16.66
N SER A 2 -6.38 -13.19 -16.13
CA SER A 2 -5.10 -12.74 -15.61
C SER A 2 -4.87 -13.35 -14.23
N TYR A 3 -3.62 -13.73 -13.97
CA TYR A 3 -3.20 -14.23 -12.66
C TYR A 3 -2.75 -13.02 -11.82
N SER A 4 -3.23 -12.93 -10.58
CA SER A 4 -2.85 -11.85 -9.66
C SER A 4 -2.11 -12.40 -8.45
N ILE A 5 -1.23 -11.56 -7.91
CA ILE A 5 -0.58 -11.79 -6.62
C ILE A 5 -0.82 -10.58 -5.72
N PHE A 6 -0.85 -10.83 -4.42
CA PHE A 6 -1.01 -9.81 -3.39
C PHE A 6 0.30 -9.65 -2.63
N ILE A 7 0.70 -8.42 -2.37
CA ILE A 7 1.84 -8.09 -1.51
C ILE A 7 1.26 -7.56 -0.22
N LEU A 8 1.43 -8.34 0.86
CA LEU A 8 0.82 -8.10 2.16
C LEU A 8 1.89 -8.20 3.25
N ARG A 9 1.91 -7.26 4.18
CA ARG A 9 2.78 -7.34 5.34
C ARG A 9 1.99 -7.89 6.53
N PHE A 10 2.59 -8.83 7.22
CA PHE A 10 1.99 -9.45 8.39
C PHE A 10 2.84 -9.20 9.65
N VAL A 11 2.17 -8.97 10.77
CA VAL A 11 2.75 -8.93 12.11
C VAL A 11 1.82 -9.68 13.04
N ASP A 12 2.34 -10.69 13.75
CA ASP A 12 1.58 -11.52 14.69
C ASP A 12 0.28 -12.13 14.10
N GLY A 13 0.30 -12.47 12.81
CA GLY A 13 -0.84 -13.05 12.09
C GLY A 13 -1.81 -12.02 11.51
N GLU A 14 -1.59 -10.73 11.74
CA GLU A 14 -2.46 -9.64 11.29
C GLU A 14 -1.86 -8.89 10.10
N VAL A 15 -2.72 -8.48 9.17
CA VAL A 15 -2.29 -7.61 8.06
C VAL A 15 -2.04 -6.20 8.60
N VAL A 16 -0.88 -5.64 8.27
CA VAL A 16 -0.49 -4.28 8.68
C VAL A 16 -0.14 -3.43 7.48
N ALA A 17 -0.15 -2.11 7.68
CA ALA A 17 0.19 -1.14 6.66
C ALA A 17 1.59 -1.36 6.06
N LEU A 18 1.65 -1.21 4.75
CA LEU A 18 2.87 -1.13 3.95
C LEU A 18 3.48 0.26 4.09
N ASP A 19 4.81 0.30 4.03
CA ASP A 19 5.55 1.55 3.96
C ASP A 19 5.44 2.13 2.54
N VAL A 20 4.58 3.13 2.39
CA VAL A 20 4.29 3.79 1.11
C VAL A 20 5.52 4.49 0.54
N GLU A 21 6.35 5.09 1.40
CA GLU A 21 7.58 5.73 0.96
C GLU A 21 8.56 4.71 0.42
N ARG A 22 8.66 3.55 1.08
CA ARG A 22 9.50 2.46 0.62
C ARG A 22 8.99 1.83 -0.67
N LEU A 23 7.68 1.67 -0.80
CA LEU A 23 7.03 1.22 -2.03
C LEU A 23 7.40 2.16 -3.17
N ARG A 24 7.21 3.48 -2.98
CA ARG A 24 7.55 4.52 -3.95
C ARG A 24 9.00 4.45 -4.39
N GLN A 25 9.93 4.39 -3.45
CA GLN A 25 11.37 4.34 -3.75
C GLN A 25 11.75 3.12 -4.61
N VAL A 26 11.09 1.99 -4.41
CA VAL A 26 11.40 0.76 -5.15
C VAL A 26 10.73 0.74 -6.52
N THR A 27 9.52 1.28 -6.65
CA THR A 27 8.76 1.24 -7.90
C THR A 27 9.05 2.41 -8.85
N GLU A 28 9.36 3.60 -8.33
CA GLU A 28 9.60 4.84 -9.10
C GLU A 28 10.51 4.64 -10.32
N PRO A 29 11.64 3.89 -10.24
CA PRO A 29 12.50 3.69 -11.41
C PRO A 29 11.86 2.91 -12.57
N TYR A 30 10.76 2.20 -12.32
CA TYR A 30 10.10 1.32 -13.27
C TYR A 30 8.74 1.85 -13.72
N VAL A 31 8.19 2.89 -13.10
CA VAL A 31 6.87 3.41 -13.44
C VAL A 31 6.90 4.04 -14.83
N VAL A 32 6.02 3.56 -15.72
CA VAL A 32 5.83 4.08 -17.08
C VAL A 32 4.48 4.78 -17.27
N ALA A 33 3.49 4.49 -16.43
CA ALA A 33 2.21 5.16 -16.39
C ALA A 33 1.56 5.06 -15.00
N GLY A 34 0.69 6.01 -14.67
CA GLY A 34 0.00 6.08 -13.38
C GLY A 34 0.90 6.56 -12.24
N GLY A 35 0.44 6.35 -11.00
CA GLY A 35 1.14 6.70 -9.78
C GLY A 35 0.44 6.18 -8.52
N LEU A 36 1.15 6.23 -7.39
CA LEU A 36 0.61 5.83 -6.09
C LEU A 36 -0.70 6.58 -5.74
N ASP A 37 -0.73 7.89 -6.01
CA ASP A 37 -1.88 8.75 -5.74
C ASP A 37 -3.10 8.43 -6.63
N GLU A 38 -2.88 7.75 -7.75
CA GLU A 38 -3.94 7.37 -8.71
C GLU A 38 -4.54 5.99 -8.39
N GLY A 39 -4.01 5.29 -7.37
CA GLY A 39 -4.43 3.92 -7.03
C GLY A 39 -3.95 2.86 -8.05
N PHE A 40 -3.17 3.26 -9.04
CA PHE A 40 -2.68 2.39 -10.11
C PHE A 40 -1.31 2.82 -10.60
N SER A 41 -0.42 1.88 -10.87
CA SER A 41 0.86 2.15 -11.55
C SER A 41 1.23 1.01 -12.49
N GLN A 42 1.54 1.37 -13.73
CA GLN A 42 2.11 0.44 -14.69
C GLN A 42 3.64 0.49 -14.59
N LEU A 43 4.27 -0.67 -14.42
CA LEU A 43 5.71 -0.83 -14.35
C LEU A 43 6.25 -1.46 -15.63
N ARG A 44 7.47 -1.09 -16.01
CA ARG A 44 8.26 -1.75 -17.06
C ARG A 44 9.69 -2.00 -16.57
N ALA A 45 10.13 -3.24 -16.66
CA ALA A 45 11.50 -3.66 -16.33
C ALA A 45 12.45 -3.45 -17.52
N GLU A 46 13.75 -3.64 -17.28
CA GLU A 46 14.82 -3.45 -18.26
C GLU A 46 14.72 -4.38 -19.48
N ASP A 47 14.13 -5.57 -19.31
CA ASP A 47 13.87 -6.53 -20.39
C ASP A 47 12.61 -6.20 -21.21
N GLY A 48 11.94 -5.09 -20.89
CA GLY A 48 10.67 -4.69 -21.49
C GLY A 48 9.45 -5.39 -20.90
N GLY A 49 9.62 -6.29 -19.91
CA GLY A 49 8.52 -6.93 -19.21
C GLY A 49 7.70 -5.93 -18.40
N GLU A 50 6.39 -6.05 -18.44
CA GLU A 50 5.46 -5.11 -17.80
C GLU A 50 4.74 -5.73 -16.61
N ALA A 51 4.21 -4.91 -15.71
CA ALA A 51 3.27 -5.32 -14.66
C ALA A 51 2.35 -4.15 -14.30
N ASP A 52 1.12 -4.50 -13.94
CA ASP A 52 0.12 -3.56 -13.44
C ASP A 52 0.03 -3.69 -11.92
N LEU A 53 0.27 -2.60 -11.20
CA LEU A 53 0.09 -2.51 -9.75
C LEU A 53 -1.18 -1.74 -9.42
N TYR A 54 -2.04 -2.33 -8.61
CA TYR A 54 -3.18 -1.67 -7.99
C TYR A 54 -2.87 -1.44 -6.52
N HIS A 55 -3.02 -0.19 -6.09
CA HIS A 55 -2.78 0.22 -4.71
C HIS A 55 -4.13 0.37 -4.02
N GLU A 56 -4.32 -0.31 -2.89
CA GLU A 56 -5.49 -0.04 -2.07
C GLU A 56 -5.43 1.42 -1.56
N SER A 57 -6.57 2.13 -1.65
CA SER A 57 -6.66 3.54 -1.29
C SER A 57 -6.10 3.78 0.11
N LEU A 58 -5.18 4.74 0.24
CA LEU A 58 -4.70 5.21 1.53
C LEU A 58 -5.89 5.66 2.37
N ASN A 59 -6.25 4.86 3.38
CA ASN A 59 -7.22 5.22 4.40
C ASN A 59 -6.48 5.60 5.69
N GLU A 60 -7.21 5.85 6.78
CA GLU A 60 -6.60 6.18 8.08
C GLU A 60 -5.65 5.08 8.61
N ALA A 61 -5.82 3.82 8.14
CA ALA A 61 -4.96 2.68 8.46
C ALA A 61 -3.79 2.51 7.48
N GLY A 62 -3.64 3.38 6.48
CA GLY A 62 -2.59 3.32 5.46
C GLY A 62 -2.92 2.38 4.29
N MET A 63 -1.88 1.95 3.57
CA MET A 63 -2.00 1.04 2.44
C MET A 63 -1.77 -0.39 2.91
N LEU A 64 -2.81 -1.22 2.94
CA LEU A 64 -2.70 -2.59 3.47
C LEU A 64 -2.23 -3.59 2.42
N CYS A 65 -2.54 -3.34 1.15
CA CYS A 65 -2.31 -4.28 0.05
C CYS A 65 -1.86 -3.59 -1.24
N VAL A 66 -0.95 -4.23 -1.95
CA VAL A 66 -0.64 -3.96 -3.36
C VAL A 66 -0.95 -5.21 -4.16
N THR A 67 -1.78 -5.08 -5.19
CA THR A 67 -2.11 -6.20 -6.09
C THR A 67 -1.33 -6.05 -7.39
N ALA A 68 -0.51 -7.04 -7.74
CA ALA A 68 0.17 -7.08 -9.03
C ALA A 68 -0.57 -8.01 -10.00
N THR A 69 -0.85 -7.51 -11.21
CA THR A 69 -1.54 -8.24 -12.28
C THR A 69 -0.82 -8.04 -13.61
N HIS A 70 -1.18 -8.86 -14.61
CA HIS A 70 -0.60 -8.81 -15.97
C HIS A 70 0.94 -8.77 -16.01
N PHE A 71 1.60 -9.35 -15.00
CA PHE A 71 3.04 -9.25 -14.88
C PHE A 71 3.75 -10.23 -15.81
N ALA A 72 4.77 -9.73 -16.50
CA ALA A 72 5.65 -10.52 -17.31
C ALA A 72 6.55 -11.42 -16.44
N ARG A 73 6.91 -12.58 -16.99
CA ARG A 73 8.00 -13.41 -16.45
C ARG A 73 9.34 -12.73 -16.73
N GLY A 74 10.39 -13.10 -15.99
CA GLY A 74 11.74 -12.54 -16.18
C GLY A 74 12.07 -11.42 -15.21
N ALA A 75 12.63 -10.30 -15.68
CA ALA A 75 13.15 -9.25 -14.81
C ALA A 75 12.07 -8.59 -13.95
N MET A 76 10.82 -8.54 -14.43
CA MET A 76 9.68 -8.03 -13.66
C MET A 76 9.38 -8.86 -12.41
N LEU A 77 9.56 -10.19 -12.45
CA LEU A 77 9.48 -11.01 -11.22
C LEU A 77 10.56 -10.64 -10.21
N GLY A 78 11.74 -10.27 -10.70
CA GLY A 78 12.80 -9.73 -9.86
C GLY A 78 12.41 -8.40 -9.21
N VAL A 79 11.74 -7.52 -9.94
CA VAL A 79 11.20 -6.25 -9.40
C VAL A 79 10.17 -6.54 -8.30
N LEU A 80 9.20 -7.43 -8.55
CA LEU A 80 8.16 -7.79 -7.57
C LEU A 80 8.74 -8.46 -6.31
N ALA A 81 9.71 -9.35 -6.48
CA ALA A 81 10.40 -9.99 -5.36
C ALA A 81 11.18 -8.98 -4.51
N ARG A 82 11.89 -8.04 -5.15
CA ARG A 82 12.61 -6.96 -4.46
C ARG A 82 11.65 -5.99 -3.77
N LEU A 83 10.52 -5.69 -4.39
CA LEU A 83 9.46 -4.85 -3.80
C LEU A 83 8.95 -5.48 -2.51
N ALA A 84 8.51 -6.74 -2.56
CA ALA A 84 7.99 -7.41 -1.38
C ALA A 84 9.07 -7.54 -0.28
N ALA A 85 10.32 -7.87 -0.63
CA ALA A 85 11.42 -7.93 0.34
C ALA A 85 11.72 -6.56 0.97
N ALA A 86 11.73 -5.49 0.17
CA ALA A 86 11.96 -4.14 0.67
C ALA A 86 10.86 -3.63 1.60
N LEU A 87 9.64 -4.14 1.44
CA LEU A 87 8.48 -3.85 2.29
C LEU A 87 8.37 -4.78 3.51
N GLU A 88 9.29 -5.74 3.67
CA GLU A 88 9.17 -6.85 4.63
C GLU A 88 7.81 -7.57 4.50
N ALA A 89 7.31 -7.64 3.28
CA ALA A 89 6.00 -8.18 2.94
C ALA A 89 6.13 -9.61 2.41
N SER A 90 5.05 -10.36 2.54
CA SER A 90 4.86 -11.67 1.92
C SER A 90 4.19 -11.52 0.57
N ILE A 91 4.52 -12.40 -0.36
CA ILE A 91 3.79 -12.54 -1.62
C ILE A 91 2.75 -13.63 -1.43
N VAL A 92 1.47 -13.28 -1.55
CA VAL A 92 0.34 -14.20 -1.46
C VAL A 92 -0.23 -14.37 -2.87
N PRO A 93 0.09 -15.48 -3.56
CA PRO A 93 -0.45 -15.71 -4.89
C PRO A 93 -1.93 -16.09 -4.81
N GLN A 94 -2.72 -15.80 -5.86
CA GLN A 94 -4.13 -16.24 -5.92
C GLN A 94 -4.31 -17.76 -5.77
N SER A 95 -3.28 -18.54 -6.08
CA SER A 95 -3.25 -19.97 -5.82
C SER A 95 -1.83 -20.42 -5.48
N GLY A 96 -1.71 -21.31 -4.50
CA GLY A 96 -0.45 -21.81 -4.00
C GLY A 96 -0.13 -21.32 -2.59
N ALA A 97 1.11 -21.56 -2.17
CA ALA A 97 1.58 -21.18 -0.85
C ALA A 97 1.98 -19.70 -0.77
N THR A 98 1.79 -19.11 0.41
CA THR A 98 2.37 -17.80 0.75
C THR A 98 3.90 -17.86 0.66
N LEU A 99 4.50 -16.89 0.00
CA LEU A 99 5.95 -16.80 -0.19
C LEU A 99 6.52 -15.76 0.77
N VAL A 100 7.57 -16.14 1.49
CA VAL A 100 8.29 -15.28 2.44
C VAL A 100 9.78 -15.28 2.14
N PHE A 101 10.51 -14.30 2.66
CA PHE A 101 11.95 -14.14 2.36
C PHE A 101 12.87 -14.67 3.46
N HIS A 102 12.37 -14.80 4.70
CA HIS A 102 13.09 -15.37 5.81
C HIS A 102 12.25 -16.41 6.57
N GLU A 103 12.90 -17.44 7.13
CA GLU A 103 12.22 -18.44 7.97
C GLU A 103 11.50 -17.80 9.18
N GLY A 104 12.06 -16.72 9.73
CA GLY A 104 11.46 -15.98 10.83
C GLY A 104 10.13 -15.29 10.46
N ASP A 105 9.92 -14.97 9.17
CA ASP A 105 8.68 -14.33 8.71
C ASP A 105 7.50 -15.28 8.75
N ARG A 106 7.72 -16.61 8.78
CA ARG A 106 6.64 -17.59 8.91
C ARG A 106 5.83 -17.40 10.19
N LEU A 107 6.49 -17.00 11.28
CA LEU A 107 5.83 -16.78 12.56
C LEU A 107 4.95 -15.52 12.55
N ARG A 108 5.18 -14.61 11.59
CA ARG A 108 4.38 -13.39 11.41
C ARG A 108 3.09 -13.67 10.65
N LEU A 109 3.02 -14.78 9.92
CA LEU A 109 1.85 -15.16 9.14
C LEU A 109 0.71 -15.68 10.04
N PRO A 110 -0.54 -15.67 9.53
CA PRO A 110 -1.66 -16.39 10.12
C PRO A 110 -1.32 -17.86 10.37
N ALA A 111 -1.85 -18.44 11.46
CA ALA A 111 -1.51 -19.78 11.95
C ALA A 111 -1.69 -20.89 10.89
N ASP A 112 -2.70 -20.77 10.04
CA ASP A 112 -2.99 -21.66 8.92
C ASP A 112 -1.97 -21.55 7.77
N ALA A 113 -1.40 -20.36 7.55
CA ALA A 113 -0.40 -20.12 6.51
C ALA A 113 1.05 -20.45 6.94
N GLN A 114 1.36 -20.49 8.25
CA GLN A 114 2.75 -20.67 8.72
C GLN A 114 3.40 -21.98 8.24
N GLY A 115 2.63 -23.07 8.27
CA GLY A 115 3.11 -24.42 7.91
C GLY A 115 3.22 -24.65 6.40
N GLU A 116 2.49 -23.88 5.60
CA GLU A 116 2.46 -24.00 4.14
C GLU A 116 3.38 -22.98 3.45
N ALA A 117 3.77 -21.92 4.15
CA ALA A 117 4.59 -20.86 3.61
C ALA A 117 5.91 -21.37 3.03
N VAL A 118 6.32 -20.86 1.88
CA VAL A 118 7.57 -21.23 1.22
C VAL A 118 8.56 -20.09 1.34
N VAL A 119 9.75 -20.38 1.86
CA VAL A 119 10.84 -19.41 1.91
C VAL A 119 11.55 -19.38 0.56
N ILE A 120 11.64 -18.19 -0.03
CA ILE A 120 12.31 -17.95 -1.32
C ILE A 120 13.34 -16.84 -1.19
N ALA A 121 14.35 -16.86 -2.06
CA ALA A 121 15.22 -15.69 -2.23
C ALA A 121 14.47 -14.57 -2.95
N ALA A 122 14.80 -13.31 -2.67
CA ALA A 122 14.24 -12.13 -3.34
C ALA A 122 14.80 -11.94 -4.77
N THR A 123 14.58 -12.93 -5.64
CA THR A 123 15.13 -13.02 -7.00
C THR A 123 14.07 -13.45 -7.99
N ALA A 124 14.25 -13.09 -9.26
CA ALA A 124 13.35 -13.47 -10.35
C ALA A 124 13.22 -15.00 -10.46
N ASP A 125 14.35 -15.72 -10.45
CA ASP A 125 14.37 -17.17 -10.63
C ASP A 125 13.67 -17.92 -9.49
N ALA A 126 13.86 -17.47 -8.23
CA ALA A 126 13.19 -18.10 -7.09
C ALA A 126 11.68 -17.87 -7.12
N LEU A 127 11.22 -16.67 -7.48
CA LEU A 127 9.80 -16.37 -7.63
C LEU A 127 9.19 -17.14 -8.81
N GLN A 128 9.90 -17.22 -9.93
CA GLN A 128 9.50 -18.02 -11.10
C GLN A 128 9.37 -19.51 -10.74
N ALA A 129 10.36 -20.07 -10.04
CA ALA A 129 10.34 -21.46 -9.59
C ALA A 129 9.20 -21.75 -8.62
N ALA A 130 8.81 -20.78 -7.78
CA ALA A 130 7.66 -20.91 -6.90
C ALA A 130 6.34 -21.00 -7.69
N PHE A 131 6.17 -20.19 -8.75
CA PHE A 131 4.99 -20.24 -9.62
C PHE A 131 4.94 -21.43 -10.56
N ASP A 132 6.09 -21.93 -11.02
CA ASP A 132 6.14 -23.09 -11.93
C ASP A 132 6.02 -24.44 -11.20
N ARG A 133 6.09 -24.45 -9.86
CA ARG A 133 5.86 -25.69 -9.11
C ARG A 133 4.43 -26.17 -9.34
N PRO A 134 4.23 -27.39 -9.85
CA PRO A 134 2.90 -27.97 -9.95
C PRO A 134 2.33 -28.10 -8.52
N SER A 135 1.13 -27.59 -8.32
CA SER A 135 0.33 -27.66 -7.09
C SER A 135 -0.03 -29.09 -6.63
N GLY A 136 0.64 -30.12 -7.16
CA GLY A 136 0.28 -31.53 -7.00
C GLY A 136 1.18 -32.36 -6.06
N GLY A 137 2.04 -31.75 -5.24
CA GLY A 137 3.11 -32.49 -4.55
C GLY A 137 3.35 -32.18 -3.08
N TRP A 138 2.55 -31.35 -2.42
CA TRP A 138 2.68 -31.10 -0.97
C TRP A 138 1.40 -31.61 -0.29
N GLY A 139 1.59 -32.42 0.75
CA GLY A 139 0.62 -33.41 1.22
C GLY A 139 -0.79 -32.88 1.43
N ARG A 140 -1.77 -33.71 1.06
CA ARG A 140 -3.18 -33.60 1.45
C ARG A 140 -3.33 -33.66 2.98
N GLY A 141 -2.97 -32.57 3.67
CA GLY A 141 -3.69 -32.12 4.85
C GLY A 141 -4.98 -31.52 4.34
N ARG A 142 -6.12 -32.10 4.76
CA ARG A 142 -7.44 -31.68 4.30
C ARG A 142 -7.77 -30.32 4.92
N VAL A 143 -7.30 -29.22 4.32
CA VAL A 143 -7.79 -27.87 4.61
C VAL A 143 -9.12 -27.71 3.91
N GLY A 144 -10.20 -28.05 4.63
CA GLY A 144 -11.53 -27.55 4.31
C GLY A 144 -11.52 -26.05 4.60
N GLY A 145 -11.23 -25.27 3.57
CA GLY A 145 -11.11 -23.82 3.65
C GLY A 145 -10.49 -23.29 2.37
N ALA A 146 -11.19 -23.46 1.25
CA ALA A 146 -10.88 -22.67 0.06
C ALA A 146 -10.96 -21.20 0.47
N CYS A 147 -9.81 -20.55 0.60
CA CYS A 147 -9.74 -19.10 0.53
C CYS A 147 -10.02 -18.71 -0.92
N GLU A 148 -11.29 -18.73 -1.30
CA GLU A 148 -11.76 -18.00 -2.47
C GLU A 148 -11.46 -16.52 -2.22
N CYS A 149 -10.38 -15.98 -2.77
CA CYS A 149 -10.17 -14.53 -2.79
C CYS A 149 -11.21 -13.79 -3.64
N SER A 150 -12.05 -14.50 -4.40
CA SER A 150 -13.30 -13.98 -4.97
C SER A 150 -14.41 -13.79 -3.93
N ASN A 151 -14.25 -14.37 -2.74
CA ASN A 151 -15.23 -14.41 -1.66
C ASN A 151 -14.57 -14.29 -0.28
N PHE A 152 -13.45 -13.56 -0.19
CA PHE A 152 -12.99 -12.95 1.05
C PHE A 152 -13.90 -11.73 1.26
N PRO A 153 -14.97 -11.78 2.08
CA PRO A 153 -15.26 -10.59 2.82
C PRO A 153 -14.02 -10.44 3.71
N CYS A 154 -13.29 -9.35 3.51
CA CYS A 154 -12.61 -8.69 4.60
C CYS A 154 -13.39 -8.99 5.91
N ARG A 155 -12.89 -9.88 6.77
CA ARG A 155 -13.27 -9.93 8.18
C ARG A 155 -12.14 -9.36 9.03
N GLN A 156 -10.89 -9.41 8.54
CA GLN A 156 -9.80 -8.58 9.04
C GLN A 156 -9.96 -7.09 8.61
N CYS A 157 -10.42 -6.79 7.38
CA CYS A 157 -10.68 -5.39 6.98
C CYS A 157 -12.15 -4.89 7.18
N ASN A 158 -13.07 -5.68 7.76
CA ASN A 158 -14.45 -5.21 8.08
C ASN A 158 -14.62 -4.66 9.50
N PHE A 159 -13.55 -4.46 10.27
CA PHE A 159 -13.67 -3.77 11.55
C PHE A 159 -13.60 -2.23 11.44
N LEU A 160 -13.73 -1.69 10.22
CA LEU A 160 -14.08 -0.29 10.00
C LEU A 160 -15.52 -0.23 9.49
N THR A 161 -16.44 0.02 10.42
CA THR A 161 -17.85 0.30 10.14
C THR A 161 -18.00 1.39 9.07
N PRO A 162 -19.03 1.30 8.21
CA PRO A 162 -19.41 2.43 7.38
C PRO A 162 -19.89 3.56 8.31
N ILE A 163 -19.24 4.73 8.25
CA ILE A 163 -19.89 5.96 8.69
C ILE A 163 -21.09 6.12 7.76
N GLU A 164 -22.29 6.00 8.31
CA GLU A 164 -23.51 6.40 7.62
C GLU A 164 -23.35 7.87 7.18
N VAL A 165 -23.16 8.07 5.88
CA VAL A 165 -23.40 9.38 5.28
C VAL A 165 -24.91 9.54 5.25
N GLY A 166 -25.46 10.13 6.32
CA GLY A 166 -26.87 10.47 6.40
C GLY A 166 -27.27 11.34 5.20
N PRO A 167 -28.45 11.11 4.61
CA PRO A 167 -28.90 11.91 3.48
C PRO A 167 -29.15 13.35 3.93
N LEU A 168 -28.59 14.29 3.17
CA LEU A 168 -28.96 15.70 3.13
C LEU A 168 -30.46 15.83 2.85
N ALA A 169 -31.27 15.88 3.91
CA ALA A 169 -32.65 16.30 3.84
C ALA A 169 -32.68 17.83 3.82
N SER A 170 -32.96 18.38 2.64
CA SER A 170 -33.49 19.73 2.49
C SER A 170 -34.77 19.86 3.32
N GLN A 171 -34.78 20.78 4.28
CA GLN A 171 -36.01 21.37 4.79
C GLN A 171 -35.91 22.89 4.73
N HIS A 172 -36.70 23.41 3.79
CA HIS A 172 -37.17 24.78 3.70
C HIS A 172 -38.25 25.02 4.78
N ASP A 173 -38.22 26.23 5.36
CA ASP A 173 -39.32 26.97 6.02
C ASP A 173 -39.91 26.33 7.31
N LEU A 174 -40.19 26.98 8.43
CA LEU A 174 -40.52 28.35 8.91
C LEU A 174 -40.40 28.22 10.46
N GLU A 175 -39.94 29.15 11.30
CA GLU A 175 -40.61 30.38 11.72
C GLU A 175 -39.75 31.11 12.78
N THR A 176 -39.63 32.42 12.58
CA THR A 176 -39.46 33.56 13.50
C THR A 176 -39.67 33.35 15.01
N VAL A 177 -38.71 33.79 15.85
CA VAL A 177 -38.96 34.74 16.97
C VAL A 177 -37.72 35.59 17.27
N ASP A 178 -37.94 36.90 17.23
CA ASP A 178 -37.26 38.03 17.87
C ASP A 178 -36.39 37.78 19.12
N SER A 179 -35.20 38.39 19.18
CA SER A 179 -34.95 39.54 20.08
C SER A 179 -33.47 39.93 20.19
N ALA A 180 -33.22 41.15 19.71
CA ALA A 180 -32.56 42.28 20.39
C ALA A 180 -31.06 42.25 20.78
N ALA A 181 -30.43 43.34 20.33
CA ALA A 181 -29.32 44.11 20.93
C ALA A 181 -27.93 43.44 20.93
N GLY A 182 -26.85 44.09 20.51
CA GLY A 182 -26.57 45.49 20.21
C GLY A 182 -25.03 45.67 20.27
N ALA A 183 -24.56 46.78 19.69
CA ALA A 183 -23.20 47.34 19.81
C ALA A 183 -22.05 46.73 18.96
N ARG A 184 -21.74 47.43 17.87
CA ARG A 184 -20.36 47.81 17.50
C ARG A 184 -19.96 49.01 18.39
N PRO A 185 -18.67 49.24 18.71
CA PRO A 185 -17.76 49.92 17.79
C PRO A 185 -16.34 49.30 17.76
N ALA A 186 -15.70 49.23 16.59
CA ALA A 186 -14.58 50.09 16.16
C ALA A 186 -13.34 50.08 17.07
N THR A 187 -12.15 49.87 16.50
CA THR A 187 -11.07 50.89 16.39
C THR A 187 -9.66 50.27 16.31
N MET A 188 -8.87 50.81 15.35
CA MET A 188 -7.41 50.93 15.28
C MET A 188 -6.49 49.72 15.07
N ALA A 189 -5.97 49.64 13.84
CA ALA A 189 -4.54 49.44 13.59
C ALA A 189 -3.71 50.61 14.16
N PRO A 190 -2.41 50.37 14.43
CA PRO A 190 -1.40 51.15 13.69
C PRO A 190 -0.15 50.36 13.24
N ARG A 191 0.25 50.68 12.01
CA ARG A 191 1.60 50.95 11.47
C ARG A 191 2.88 50.48 12.21
N ALA A 192 3.66 49.71 11.44
CA ALA A 192 5.03 49.96 10.95
C ALA A 192 6.23 50.19 11.90
N GLN A 193 7.32 49.44 11.67
CA GLN A 193 8.71 49.89 11.41
C GLN A 193 9.61 48.61 11.36
N THR A 194 10.21 48.24 10.22
CA THR A 194 11.52 48.68 9.69
C THR A 194 12.69 48.52 10.67
N VAL A 195 13.52 47.48 10.47
CA VAL A 195 14.98 47.59 10.62
C VAL A 195 15.68 46.77 9.52
N ARG A 196 16.37 47.49 8.65
CA ARG A 196 17.46 47.01 7.80
C ARG A 196 18.71 46.79 8.66
N SER A 197 19.48 45.73 8.39
CA SER A 197 20.95 45.67 8.47
C SER A 197 21.36 44.36 7.78
N ALA A 198 21.90 44.34 6.56
CA ALA A 198 23.19 44.83 6.08
C ALA A 198 24.39 43.95 6.50
N GLN A 199 25.13 43.46 5.49
CA GLN A 199 26.59 43.23 5.45
C GLN A 199 27.07 41.96 6.20
N SER A 200 27.97 41.08 5.72
CA SER A 200 29.05 41.17 4.72
C SER A 200 29.50 39.75 4.28
N SER A 201 29.79 39.53 2.99
CA SER A 201 30.94 38.69 2.54
C SER A 201 32.23 39.54 2.74
N PRO A 202 33.50 39.05 2.70
CA PRO A 202 34.10 37.94 1.93
C PRO A 202 35.08 37.10 2.81
N THR A 203 35.86 36.11 2.37
CA THR A 203 37.06 36.19 1.49
C THR A 203 37.72 34.80 1.50
N ALA A 204 38.41 34.43 0.40
CA ALA A 204 39.75 33.82 0.34
C ALA A 204 40.04 32.52 1.15
N ASP A 205 40.86 31.56 0.75
CA ASP A 205 41.80 31.35 -0.35
C ASP A 205 42.48 29.99 -0.04
N SER A 206 43.09 29.40 -1.07
CA SER A 206 44.22 28.47 -1.02
C SER A 206 43.94 26.98 -0.79
N ARG A 207 43.91 26.22 -1.90
CA ARG A 207 45.06 25.41 -2.35
C ARG A 207 44.93 25.00 -3.81
#